data_AF-A0A920LFU4-F1
#
_entry.id   AF-A0A920LFU4-F1
#
_cell.length_a   1.000
_cell.length_b   1.000
_cell.length_c   1.000
_cell.angle_alpha   90.00
_cell.angle_beta   90.00
_cell.angle_gamma   90.00
#
_symmetry.space_group_name_H-M   'P 1'
#
loop_
_entity.id
_entity.type
_entity.pdbx_description
1 polymer ?
#
loop_
_entity_poly.entity_id
_entity_poly.type
_entity_poly.pdbx_seq_one_letter_code
_entity_poly.pdbx_strand_id
1 'polypeptide(L)'
;MYCIKCFFSAIFLLFFSNISFSQISIDQELKGKVAGLTVFSQSGTPGTPSYIRIRGNGSLIGNNAPLFILDGVPYENFNIGENSRFPGLNMLSLINTLDVHSVAVLKNAKDVAPYGVRGSNGVIVITTKKGLKPGPTLKDLLLKMDIID
;
A
#
# COMPACT_ATOMS: atom_id res chain seq x y z
N MET A 1 -0.25 -35.43 6.22
CA MET A 1 0.32 -34.77 5.02
C MET A 1 -0.55 -33.59 4.66
N TYR A 2 -0.33 -32.43 5.26
CA TYR A 2 -1.06 -31.21 4.87
C TYR A 2 -0.36 -30.62 3.65
N CYS A 3 -1.11 -30.55 2.54
CA CYS A 3 -0.68 -29.99 1.27
C CYS A 3 -0.26 -28.53 1.48
N ILE A 4 1.04 -28.27 1.47
CA ILE A 4 1.66 -26.96 1.72
C ILE A 4 1.48 -25.98 0.55
N LYS A 5 0.59 -26.30 -0.40
CA LYS A 5 0.53 -25.67 -1.72
C LYS A 5 -0.84 -25.14 -2.15
N CYS A 6 -1.71 -24.81 -1.19
CA CYS A 6 -2.99 -24.15 -1.48
C CYS A 6 -3.21 -22.81 -0.76
N PHE A 7 -2.26 -22.30 0.03
CA PHE A 7 -2.39 -21.03 0.75
C PHE A 7 -1.93 -19.81 -0.08
N PHE A 8 -2.02 -19.88 -1.41
CA PHE A 8 -1.88 -18.71 -2.25
C PHE A 8 -3.22 -17.97 -2.28
N SER A 9 -3.60 -17.37 -1.13
CA SER A 9 -4.57 -16.29 -1.15
C SER A 9 -4.05 -15.26 -2.14
N ALA A 10 -4.92 -14.66 -2.95
CA ALA A 10 -4.56 -13.70 -4.00
C ALA A 10 -4.05 -12.34 -3.43
N ILE A 11 -3.31 -12.39 -2.33
CA ILE A 11 -2.27 -11.44 -1.94
C ILE A 11 -1.20 -11.50 -3.02
N PHE A 12 -1.31 -10.59 -3.97
CA PHE A 12 -0.24 -10.32 -4.90
C PHE A 12 0.80 -9.48 -4.15
N LEU A 13 1.69 -10.16 -3.43
CA LEU A 13 2.90 -9.59 -2.87
C LEU A 13 3.84 -9.30 -4.04
N LEU A 14 3.91 -8.05 -4.46
CA LEU A 14 5.00 -7.60 -5.31
C LEU A 14 6.25 -7.49 -4.44
N PHE A 15 7.15 -8.47 -4.58
CA PHE A 15 8.55 -8.27 -4.21
C PHE A 15 9.18 -7.37 -5.27
N PHE A 16 9.26 -6.08 -4.96
CA PHE A 16 9.84 -5.06 -5.82
C PHE A 16 11.38 -5.12 -5.78
N SER A 17 11.99 -6.07 -6.49
CA SER A 17 13.45 -6.09 -6.70
C SER A 17 13.90 -5.38 -7.99
N ASN A 18 12.97 -4.97 -8.86
CA ASN A 18 13.29 -4.35 -10.15
C ASN A 18 12.35 -3.18 -10.48
N ILE A 19 12.40 -2.14 -9.66
CA ILE A 19 11.94 -0.83 -10.10
C ILE A 19 13.08 0.15 -9.98
N SER A 20 13.50 0.66 -11.13
CA SER A 20 14.17 1.93 -11.21
C SER A 20 13.19 2.98 -10.68
N PHE A 21 13.33 3.34 -9.40
CA PHE A 21 12.55 4.40 -8.77
C PHE A 21 12.87 5.72 -9.48
N SER A 22 12.25 5.96 -10.63
CA SER A 22 12.19 7.27 -11.25
C SER A 22 11.19 8.10 -10.46
N GLN A 23 11.64 8.55 -9.29
CA GLN A 23 11.35 9.73 -8.43
C GLN A 23 9.98 10.46 -8.51
N ILE A 24 8.96 9.97 -9.21
CA ILE A 24 7.80 10.78 -9.60
C ILE A 24 6.64 10.63 -8.60
N SER A 25 6.36 9.41 -8.11
CA SER A 25 5.52 9.10 -6.94
C SER A 25 5.24 7.58 -6.84
N ILE A 26 4.86 7.08 -5.65
CA ILE A 26 4.55 5.65 -5.41
C ILE A 26 3.30 5.22 -6.21
N ASP A 27 2.29 6.07 -6.31
CA ASP A 27 1.04 5.79 -7.02
C ASP A 27 1.26 5.57 -8.52
N GLN A 28 2.12 6.36 -9.15
CA GLN A 28 2.45 6.22 -10.56
C GLN A 28 3.25 4.95 -10.85
N GLU A 29 4.07 4.53 -9.88
CA GLU A 29 4.84 3.29 -9.97
C GLU A 29 3.95 2.04 -9.95
N LEU A 30 2.86 2.07 -9.18
CA LEU A 30 1.89 0.97 -9.11
C LEU A 30 1.06 0.81 -10.39
N LYS A 31 1.02 1.86 -11.24
CA LYS A 31 0.25 1.86 -12.48
C LYS A 31 0.71 0.73 -13.41
N GLY A 32 -0.21 -0.17 -13.76
CA GLY A 32 0.06 -1.28 -14.67
C GLY A 32 0.88 -2.43 -14.09
N LYS A 33 1.40 -2.33 -12.86
CA LYS A 33 2.13 -3.41 -12.18
C LYS A 33 1.22 -4.36 -11.41
N VAL A 34 0.05 -3.89 -11.01
CA VAL A 34 -0.93 -4.66 -10.25
C VAL A 34 -2.19 -4.86 -11.10
N ALA A 35 -2.53 -6.11 -11.41
CA ALA A 35 -3.74 -6.42 -12.18
C ALA A 35 -5.01 -5.93 -11.46
N GLY A 36 -5.91 -5.25 -12.18
CA GLY A 36 -7.17 -4.72 -11.62
C GLY A 36 -7.01 -3.48 -10.72
N LEU A 37 -5.81 -2.88 -10.69
CA LEU A 37 -5.58 -1.54 -10.15
C LEU A 37 -5.49 -0.55 -11.31
N THR A 38 -6.29 0.50 -11.25
CA THR A 38 -6.30 1.60 -12.22
C THR A 38 -5.88 2.88 -11.53
N VAL A 39 -4.90 3.59 -12.09
CA VAL A 39 -4.42 4.89 -11.61
C VAL A 39 -4.76 5.95 -12.65
N PHE A 40 -5.55 6.94 -12.24
CA PHE A 40 -5.89 8.12 -13.03
C PHE A 40 -5.12 9.33 -12.47
N SER A 41 -4.07 9.72 -13.16
CA SER A 41 -3.31 10.95 -12.85
C SER A 41 -4.05 12.17 -13.41
N GLN A 42 -4.29 13.20 -12.59
CA GLN A 42 -4.87 14.46 -13.09
C GLN A 42 -3.89 15.25 -13.97
N SER A 43 -2.58 15.14 -13.70
CA SER A 43 -1.54 15.82 -14.47
C SER A 43 -0.26 14.96 -14.55
N GLY A 44 0.66 15.30 -15.45
CA GLY A 44 1.96 14.65 -15.58
C GLY A 44 3.03 15.13 -14.58
N THR A 45 2.68 16.07 -13.71
CA THR A 45 3.60 16.68 -12.75
C THR A 45 3.72 15.80 -11.50
N PRO A 46 4.96 15.50 -11.03
CA PRO A 46 5.18 14.76 -9.79
C PRO A 46 4.45 15.42 -8.60
N GLY A 47 3.84 14.61 -7.73
CA GLY A 47 3.14 15.10 -6.53
C GLY A 47 1.71 15.60 -6.73
N THR A 48 1.22 15.68 -7.97
CA THR A 48 -0.21 15.92 -8.24
C THR A 48 -1.06 14.76 -7.70
N PRO A 49 -2.29 15.00 -7.20
CA PRO A 49 -3.21 13.93 -6.87
C PRO A 49 -3.46 12.98 -8.03
N SER A 50 -3.46 11.70 -7.68
CA SER A 50 -3.87 10.61 -8.55
C SER A 50 -5.02 9.85 -7.91
N TYR A 51 -6.02 9.50 -8.71
CA TYR A 51 -7.13 8.68 -8.27
C TYR A 51 -6.79 7.22 -8.52
N ILE A 52 -6.59 6.48 -7.44
CA ILE A 52 -6.38 5.04 -7.50
C ILE A 52 -7.70 4.34 -7.26
N ARG A 53 -7.97 3.29 -8.02
CA ARG A 53 -9.17 2.47 -7.91
C ARG A 53 -8.83 1.00 -8.11
N ILE A 54 -9.40 0.14 -7.27
CA ILE A 54 -9.21 -1.30 -7.30
C ILE A 54 -10.55 -1.93 -7.70
N ARG A 55 -10.57 -2.72 -8.78
CA ARG A 55 -11.79 -3.38 -9.30
C ARG A 55 -12.93 -2.45 -9.74
N GLY A 56 -12.60 -1.28 -10.31
CA GLY A 56 -13.64 -0.40 -10.88
C GLY A 56 -14.47 0.33 -9.82
N ASN A 57 -15.64 0.85 -10.21
CA ASN A 57 -16.48 1.68 -9.35
C ASN A 57 -17.30 0.81 -8.39
N GLY A 58 -16.97 0.82 -7.09
CA GLY A 58 -17.75 0.16 -6.04
C GLY A 58 -19.04 0.90 -5.66
N SER A 59 -19.14 2.19 -6.02
CA SER A 59 -20.32 3.02 -5.81
C SER A 59 -20.58 3.91 -7.03
N LEU A 60 -21.86 4.15 -7.31
CA LEU A 60 -22.34 5.02 -8.38
C LEU A 60 -22.15 6.52 -8.05
N ILE A 61 -22.15 6.88 -6.75
CA ILE A 61 -22.14 8.28 -6.29
C ILE A 61 -21.13 8.49 -5.13
N GLY A 62 -20.44 7.43 -4.67
CA GLY A 62 -19.55 7.47 -3.50
C GLY A 62 -18.05 7.57 -3.81
N ASN A 63 -17.27 7.79 -2.75
CA ASN A 63 -15.81 7.72 -2.79
C ASN A 63 -15.37 6.25 -2.98
N ASN A 64 -14.73 5.97 -4.10
CA ASN A 64 -14.23 4.64 -4.47
C ASN A 64 -12.70 4.52 -4.31
N ALA A 65 -12.07 5.44 -3.57
CA ALA A 65 -10.65 5.34 -3.27
C ALA A 65 -10.38 4.16 -2.31
N PRO A 66 -9.27 3.43 -2.49
CA PRO A 66 -8.86 2.40 -1.55
C PRO A 66 -8.32 3.01 -0.26
N LEU A 67 -8.28 2.21 0.80
CA LEU A 67 -7.61 2.60 2.05
C LEU A 67 -6.10 2.39 1.89
N PHE A 68 -5.32 3.40 2.27
CA PHE A 68 -3.87 3.30 2.31
C PHE A 68 -3.41 3.04 3.73
N ILE A 69 -2.38 2.24 3.87
CA ILE A 69 -1.82 1.86 5.17
C ILE A 69 -0.33 2.00 5.06
N LEU A 70 0.25 2.81 5.94
CA LEU A 70 1.68 2.99 6.04
C LEU A 70 2.16 2.33 7.33
N ASP A 71 2.99 1.30 7.23
CA ASP A 71 3.57 0.60 8.39
C ASP A 71 2.53 0.15 9.44
N GLY A 72 1.31 -0.18 8.99
CA GLY A 72 0.19 -0.62 9.83
C GLY A 72 -0.74 0.50 10.32
N VAL A 73 -0.41 1.76 10.04
CA VAL A 73 -1.25 2.92 10.37
C VAL A 73 -2.10 3.32 9.15
N PRO A 74 -3.43 3.48 9.29
CA PRO A 74 -4.26 3.95 8.19
C PRO A 74 -3.85 5.37 7.82
N TYR A 75 -3.65 5.59 6.53
CA TYR A 75 -3.25 6.85 5.94
C TYR A 75 -4.37 7.35 5.04
N GLU A 76 -4.87 8.54 5.32
CA GLU A 76 -5.91 9.16 4.52
C GLU A 76 -5.27 9.92 3.36
N ASN A 77 -5.73 9.65 2.13
CA ASN A 77 -5.37 10.48 0.99
C ASN A 77 -6.11 11.81 1.12
N PHE A 78 -5.41 12.81 1.64
CA PHE A 78 -5.86 14.19 1.59
C PHE A 78 -4.97 14.99 0.65
N ASN A 79 -5.58 15.83 -0.17
CA ASN A 79 -4.86 16.75 -1.03
C ASN A 79 -4.56 18.02 -0.24
N ILE A 80 -3.28 18.31 -0.01
CA ILE A 80 -2.87 19.53 0.69
C ILE A 80 -2.83 20.68 -0.33
N GLY A 81 -3.58 21.75 -0.07
CA GLY A 81 -3.54 22.98 -0.87
C GLY A 81 -4.32 22.95 -2.19
N GLU A 82 -5.32 22.07 -2.31
CA GLU A 82 -6.22 22.03 -3.47
C GLU A 82 -6.94 23.38 -3.63
N ASN A 83 -6.74 24.04 -4.78
CA ASN A 83 -7.48 25.24 -5.18
C ASN A 83 -7.85 25.18 -6.67
N SER A 84 -8.67 26.11 -7.15
CA SER A 84 -9.15 26.13 -8.54
C SER A 84 -8.06 26.25 -9.63
N ARG A 85 -6.82 26.57 -9.25
CA ARG A 85 -5.65 26.71 -10.14
C ARG A 85 -4.54 25.69 -9.87
N PHE A 86 -4.58 25.01 -8.72
CA PHE A 86 -3.56 24.08 -8.27
C PHE A 86 -4.24 22.80 -7.78
N PRO A 87 -3.96 21.64 -8.39
CA PRO A 87 -4.62 20.39 -8.05
C PRO A 87 -4.28 19.89 -6.63
N GLY A 88 -3.43 20.59 -5.88
CA GLY A 88 -2.99 20.17 -4.56
C GLY A 88 -1.81 19.20 -4.64
N LEU A 89 -1.18 18.95 -3.50
CA LEU A 89 -0.17 17.92 -3.34
C LEU A 89 -0.80 16.69 -2.69
N ASN A 90 -0.53 15.51 -3.25
CA ASN A 90 -0.97 14.28 -2.62
C ASN A 90 -0.11 14.01 -1.38
N MET A 91 -0.73 13.69 -0.25
CA MET A 91 0.02 13.35 0.96
C MET A 91 0.94 12.13 0.76
N LEU A 92 0.59 11.21 -0.14
CA LEU A 92 1.47 10.09 -0.51
C LEU A 92 2.75 10.48 -1.25
N SER A 93 2.81 11.66 -1.87
CA SER A 93 4.05 12.13 -2.51
C SER A 93 5.07 12.65 -1.49
N LEU A 94 4.68 12.85 -0.22
CA LEU A 94 5.63 13.16 0.85
C LEU A 94 6.43 11.92 1.27
N ILE A 95 5.97 10.71 0.93
CA ILE A 95 6.69 9.48 1.21
C ILE A 95 7.73 9.28 0.11
N ASN A 96 9.00 9.19 0.49
CA ASN A 96 10.07 8.94 -0.46
C ASN A 96 10.03 7.49 -0.94
N THR A 97 10.08 7.27 -2.25
CA THR A 97 10.14 5.94 -2.86
C THR A 97 11.39 5.15 -2.44
N LEU A 98 12.49 5.82 -2.08
CA LEU A 98 13.70 5.17 -1.57
C LEU A 98 13.52 4.50 -0.21
N ASP A 99 12.56 4.97 0.59
CA ASP A 99 12.29 4.44 1.92
C ASP A 99 11.24 3.32 1.89
N VAL A 100 10.55 3.12 0.76
CA VAL A 100 9.60 2.04 0.58
C VAL A 100 10.34 0.72 0.40
N HIS A 101 9.93 -0.30 1.15
CA HIS A 101 10.43 -1.68 1.01
C HIS A 101 9.51 -2.49 0.08
N SER A 102 8.21 -2.47 0.36
CA SER A 102 7.22 -3.20 -0.42
C SER A 102 5.88 -2.50 -0.40
N VAL A 103 5.11 -2.74 -1.47
CA VAL A 103 3.71 -2.34 -1.55
C VAL A 103 2.87 -3.58 -1.83
N ALA A 104 1.95 -3.88 -0.94
CA ALA A 104 1.01 -4.98 -1.09
C ALA A 104 -0.39 -4.42 -1.37
N VAL A 105 -1.02 -4.92 -2.43
CA VAL A 105 -2.39 -4.54 -2.77
C VAL A 105 -3.32 -5.69 -2.42
N LEU A 106 -4.17 -5.46 -1.42
CA LEU A 106 -5.16 -6.40 -0.93
C LEU A 106 -6.48 -6.17 -1.66
N LYS A 107 -6.92 -7.20 -2.40
CA LYS A 107 -8.07 -7.09 -3.31
C LYS A 107 -9.30 -7.86 -2.84
N ASN A 108 -9.15 -8.83 -1.94
CA ASN A 108 -10.22 -9.72 -1.53
C ASN A 108 -10.68 -9.44 -0.11
N ALA A 109 -11.93 -9.77 0.18
CA ALA A 109 -12.53 -9.60 1.50
C ALA A 109 -11.73 -10.26 2.62
N LYS A 110 -11.13 -11.44 2.37
CA LYS A 110 -10.31 -12.15 3.37
C LYS A 110 -9.05 -11.38 3.77
N ASP A 111 -8.40 -10.77 2.80
CA ASP A 111 -7.15 -10.04 3.01
C ASP A 111 -7.42 -8.65 3.63
N VAL A 112 -8.61 -8.11 3.38
CA VAL A 112 -9.09 -6.80 3.82
C VAL A 112 -9.77 -6.82 5.20
N ALA A 113 -10.27 -7.97 5.64
CA ALA A 113 -10.96 -8.18 6.92
C ALA A 113 -10.35 -7.45 8.14
N PRO A 114 -9.02 -7.45 8.37
CA PRO A 114 -8.43 -6.73 9.52
C PRO A 114 -8.62 -5.21 9.48
N TYR A 115 -8.94 -4.63 8.32
CA TYR A 115 -9.08 -3.18 8.13
C TYR A 115 -10.53 -2.69 8.09
N GLY A 116 -11.50 -3.59 8.32
CA GLY A 116 -12.91 -3.26 8.46
C GLY A 116 -13.58 -2.68 7.21
N VAL A 117 -14.66 -1.93 7.41
CA VAL A 117 -15.51 -1.38 6.33
C VAL A 117 -14.73 -0.44 5.40
N ARG A 118 -13.75 0.30 5.93
CA ARG A 118 -12.95 1.26 5.14
C ARG A 118 -12.12 0.57 4.06
N GLY A 119 -11.80 -0.70 4.23
CA GLY A 119 -11.06 -1.48 3.25
C GLY A 119 -11.93 -2.12 2.16
N SER A 120 -13.26 -1.98 2.18
CA SER A 120 -14.16 -2.65 1.23
C SER A 120 -13.83 -2.35 -0.24
N ASN A 121 -13.28 -1.16 -0.51
CA ASN A 121 -12.83 -0.70 -1.83
C ASN A 121 -11.42 -1.19 -2.20
N GLY A 122 -10.81 -2.03 -1.36
CA GLY A 122 -9.43 -2.50 -1.44
C GLY A 122 -8.50 -1.74 -0.50
N VAL A 123 -7.36 -2.37 -0.19
CA VAL A 123 -6.35 -1.83 0.73
C VAL A 123 -4.98 -1.86 0.07
N ILE A 124 -4.24 -0.76 0.15
CA ILE A 124 -2.85 -0.66 -0.30
C ILE A 124 -1.98 -0.50 0.93
N VAL A 125 -1.22 -1.54 1.25
CA VAL A 125 -0.27 -1.53 2.37
C VAL A 125 1.10 -1.18 1.82
N ILE A 126 1.65 -0.09 2.33
CA ILE A 126 3.01 0.37 2.08
C ILE A 126 3.82 0.05 3.33
N THR A 127 4.89 -0.70 3.15
CA THR A 127 5.85 -1.00 4.22
C THR A 127 7.14 -0.28 3.91
N THR A 128 7.63 0.50 4.85
CA THR A 128 8.93 1.18 4.74
C THR A 128 10.05 0.25 5.18
N LYS A 129 11.27 0.53 4.72
CA LYS A 129 12.49 -0.18 5.14
C LYS A 129 12.72 -0.09 6.65
N LYS A 130 12.25 0.99 7.29
CA LYS A 130 12.31 1.18 8.75
C LYS A 130 11.21 0.39 9.48
N GLY A 131 10.05 0.22 8.85
CA GLY A 131 8.93 -0.57 9.37
C GLY A 131 9.17 -2.08 9.33
N LEU A 132 10.17 -2.55 8.59
CA LEU A 132 10.63 -3.93 8.63
C LEU A 132 11.25 -4.22 10.00
N LYS A 133 10.43 -4.65 10.96
CA LYS A 133 10.94 -5.23 12.20
C LYS A 133 11.82 -6.41 11.79
N PRO A 134 13.15 -6.41 12.05
CA PRO A 134 13.90 -7.64 11.95
C PRO A 134 13.16 -8.65 12.81
N GLY A 135 12.89 -9.84 12.26
CA GLY A 135 12.26 -10.92 13.01
C GLY A 135 12.97 -11.10 14.36
N PRO A 136 12.29 -11.62 15.39
CA PRO A 136 12.85 -11.71 16.72
C PRO A 136 14.25 -12.30 16.61
N THR A 137 15.25 -11.53 17.03
CA THR A 137 16.62 -12.02 16.97
C THR A 137 16.70 -13.28 17.83
N LEU A 138 17.66 -14.17 17.59
CA LEU A 138 17.82 -15.36 18.44
C LEU A 138 17.90 -14.97 19.93
N LYS A 139 18.38 -13.76 20.25
CA LYS A 139 18.35 -13.17 21.60
C LYS A 139 16.93 -12.90 22.12
N ASP A 140 16.04 -12.35 21.29
CA ASP A 140 14.64 -12.10 21.65
C ASP A 140 13.81 -13.39 21.77
N LEU A 141 14.20 -14.44 21.03
CA LEU A 141 13.63 -15.78 21.19
C LEU A 141 14.17 -16.48 22.43
N LEU A 142 15.46 -16.32 22.74
CA LEU A 142 16.08 -16.86 23.97
C LEU A 142 15.50 -16.19 25.23
N LEU A 143 15.21 -14.89 25.20
CA LEU A 143 14.57 -14.15 26.30
C LEU A 143 13.10 -14.53 26.51
N LYS A 144 12.42 -15.07 25.50
CA LYS A 144 11.02 -15.54 25.61
C LYS A 144 10.89 -16.98 26.09
N MET A 145 12.01 -17.67 26.24
CA MET A 145 12.09 -19.07 26.70
C MET A 145 12.80 -19.22 28.05
N ASP A 146 13.10 -18.13 28.78
CA ASP A 146 13.80 -18.14 30.08
C ASP A 146 15.11 -18.96 30.09
N ILE A 147 16.01 -18.74 29.11
CA ILE A 147 17.28 -19.49 28.99
C ILE A 147 18.51 -18.67 29.44
N ILE A 148 18.39 -17.36 29.62
CA ILE A 148 19.49 -16.49 30.08
C ILE A 148 18.89 -15.47 31.05
N ASP A 149 19.40 -15.44 32.29
CA ASP A 149 19.01 -14.50 33.36
C ASP A 149 19.29 -13.03 32.98
#